data_AF-A0A7J5F873-F1
#
_entry.id   AF-A0A7J5F873-F1
#
_cell.length_a   1.000
_cell.length_b   1.000
_cell.length_c   1.000
_cell.angle_alpha   90.00
_cell.angle_beta   90.00
_cell.angle_gamma   90.00
#
_symmetry.space_group_name_H-M   'P 1'
#
loop_
_entity.id
_entity.type
_entity.pdbx_description
1 polymer ?
#
loop_
_entity_poly.entity_id
_entity_poly.type
_entity_poly.pdbx_seq_one_letter_code
_entity_poly.pdbx_strand_id
1 'polypeptide(L)'
;MHISGRTMKRIVWALLLLPAVLAAQNKFYNYYDNGLAYMEARDWARAITEFRSAVSLEFEDVPRKRTYGTKFIQYYPHRELGIAHYMLGENETARKELELSLAYRSTDRAEEYFTKVTGGVPPPKPEPKKVESKIAAKPAPVTTTVTPSVPKPERTAPASSILVVTRKYDPAALPQVGSRLAVAVLPFEGSGDAARYRDGVTSEMVNELVNLRRFKVIERSAIDKIIAEQKVQASGMVDDKTAVKLGRLAGADALVVGSLSVSGTSLKISARLVDVETGETLIAQDASANLNTPETVDPTVANVATMLYNELPIIEGDVIKVEQEELFIDIGSVSGVRKGTKCVVFREGESIKHPISGEILGKRVTRLGEIIVIQVHDKFAAVKPVETEQDIKVGDKVIIK
;
A
#
# COMPACT_ATOMS: atom_id res chain seq x y z
N MET A 1 -2.83 -78.11 1.94
CA MET A 1 -2.23 -77.58 0.69
C MET A 1 -2.73 -76.15 0.54
N HIS A 2 -1.90 -75.11 0.72
CA HIS A 2 -1.06 -74.47 -0.32
C HIS A 2 -1.92 -74.07 -1.56
N ILE A 3 -1.96 -72.85 -2.11
CA ILE A 3 -1.00 -71.72 -2.17
C ILE A 3 -1.72 -70.50 -2.80
N SER A 4 -1.31 -69.28 -2.37
CA SER A 4 -1.09 -68.01 -3.11
C SER A 4 -2.13 -67.34 -4.04
N GLY A 5 -2.27 -66.02 -3.86
CA GLY A 5 -2.30 -65.07 -4.98
C GLY A 5 -2.89 -63.68 -4.69
N ARG A 6 -2.04 -62.62 -4.66
CA ARG A 6 -2.18 -61.25 -5.27
C ARG A 6 -3.59 -60.60 -5.34
N THR A 7 -3.87 -59.33 -5.03
CA THR A 7 -3.17 -58.04 -5.27
C THR A 7 -4.02 -56.86 -4.73
N MET A 8 -3.36 -55.90 -4.07
CA MET A 8 -3.47 -54.42 -4.15
C MET A 8 -4.82 -53.67 -4.43
N LYS A 9 -5.15 -52.79 -3.45
CA LYS A 9 -5.58 -51.35 -3.50
C LYS A 9 -6.73 -50.90 -4.43
N ARG A 10 -7.86 -50.50 -3.83
CA ARG A 10 -8.70 -49.35 -4.25
C ARG A 10 -9.28 -48.67 -3.01
N ILE A 11 -8.76 -47.48 -2.64
CA ILE A 11 -9.43 -46.56 -1.71
C ILE A 11 -9.77 -45.32 -2.52
N VAL A 12 -11.07 -45.13 -2.74
CA VAL A 12 -11.68 -43.98 -3.41
C VAL A 12 -11.72 -42.83 -2.41
N TRP A 13 -11.17 -41.68 -2.81
CA TRP A 13 -11.26 -40.42 -2.07
C TRP A 13 -12.68 -39.84 -2.22
N ALA A 14 -13.38 -39.68 -1.10
CA ALA A 14 -14.58 -38.87 -1.03
C ALA A 14 -14.17 -37.39 -0.93
N LEU A 15 -14.41 -36.65 -2.00
CA LEU A 15 -14.19 -35.21 -2.15
C LEU A 15 -15.26 -34.46 -1.34
N LEU A 16 -14.86 -33.85 -0.23
CA LEU A 16 -15.71 -32.96 0.56
C LEU A 16 -15.63 -31.55 -0.07
N LEU A 17 -16.63 -31.21 -0.87
CA LEU A 17 -16.84 -29.88 -1.45
C LEU A 17 -17.15 -28.87 -0.33
N LEU A 18 -16.13 -28.12 0.10
CA LEU A 18 -16.33 -26.88 0.86
C LEU A 18 -16.72 -25.77 -0.14
N PRO A 19 -17.85 -25.07 0.04
CA PRO A 19 -18.21 -23.97 -0.83
C PRO A 19 -17.23 -22.81 -0.63
N ALA A 20 -16.60 -22.37 -1.72
CA ALA A 20 -15.81 -21.15 -1.73
C ALA A 20 -16.75 -19.97 -1.44
N VAL A 21 -16.58 -19.34 -0.28
CA VAL A 21 -17.20 -18.04 0.00
C VAL A 21 -16.53 -17.04 -0.92
N LEU A 22 -17.24 -16.68 -2.00
CA LEU A 22 -16.84 -15.62 -2.90
C LEU A 22 -17.01 -14.28 -2.16
N ALA A 23 -15.95 -13.78 -1.54
CA ALA A 23 -15.96 -12.43 -0.99
C ALA A 23 -16.17 -11.44 -2.15
N ALA A 24 -17.33 -10.79 -2.18
CA ALA A 24 -17.61 -9.73 -3.14
C ALA A 24 -16.58 -8.61 -2.92
N GLN A 25 -15.73 -8.33 -3.90
CA GLN A 25 -14.95 -7.07 -3.91
C GLN A 25 -15.96 -5.92 -3.84
N ASN A 26 -16.04 -5.25 -2.69
CA ASN A 26 -16.91 -4.09 -2.52
C ASN A 26 -16.40 -2.98 -3.44
N LYS A 27 -17.26 -2.53 -4.35
CA LYS A 27 -16.92 -1.52 -5.35
C LYS A 27 -16.99 -0.13 -4.72
N PHE A 28 -16.20 0.82 -5.24
CA PHE A 28 -16.11 2.19 -4.71
C PHE A 28 -17.48 2.84 -4.46
N TYR A 29 -18.45 2.59 -5.35
CA TYR A 29 -19.79 3.18 -5.25
C TYR A 29 -20.62 2.62 -4.08
N ASN A 30 -20.34 1.42 -3.58
CA ASN A 30 -21.02 0.89 -2.38
C ASN A 30 -20.60 1.71 -1.15
N TYR A 31 -19.30 1.97 -1.02
CA TYR A 31 -18.75 2.80 0.05
C TYR A 31 -19.23 4.24 -0.07
N TYR A 32 -19.27 4.79 -1.27
CA TYR A 32 -19.77 6.14 -1.50
C TYR A 32 -21.26 6.28 -1.15
N ASP A 33 -22.11 5.34 -1.60
CA ASP A 33 -23.54 5.35 -1.28
C ASP A 33 -23.77 5.17 0.24
N ASN A 34 -22.99 4.31 0.91
CA ASN A 34 -23.02 4.17 2.38
C ASN A 34 -22.61 5.47 3.09
N GLY A 35 -21.54 6.12 2.60
CA GLY A 35 -21.07 7.39 3.13
C GLY A 35 -22.15 8.47 3.05
N LEU A 36 -22.85 8.56 1.90
CA LEU A 36 -23.99 9.46 1.74
C LEU A 36 -25.14 9.12 2.71
N ALA A 37 -25.46 7.85 2.92
CA ALA A 37 -26.47 7.43 3.88
C ALA A 37 -26.11 7.84 5.32
N TYR A 38 -24.83 7.71 5.71
CA TYR A 38 -24.36 8.17 7.01
C TYR A 38 -24.34 9.70 7.15
N MET A 39 -24.06 10.44 6.06
CA MET A 39 -24.22 11.90 6.02
C MET A 39 -25.67 12.31 6.28
N GLU A 40 -26.65 11.62 5.69
CA GLU A 40 -28.08 11.88 5.94
C GLU A 40 -28.48 11.57 7.38
N ALA A 41 -27.91 10.50 7.95
CA ALA A 41 -28.08 10.10 9.34
C ALA A 41 -27.33 10.98 10.34
N ARG A 42 -26.52 11.95 9.87
CA ARG A 42 -25.63 12.80 10.67
C ARG A 42 -24.57 12.03 11.46
N ASP A 43 -24.22 10.83 11.00
CA ASP A 43 -23.10 10.06 11.54
C ASP A 43 -21.83 10.37 10.74
N TRP A 44 -21.24 11.52 11.04
CA TRP A 44 -20.12 12.07 10.28
C TRP A 44 -18.88 11.19 10.37
N ALA A 45 -18.64 10.55 11.52
CA ALA A 45 -17.49 9.68 11.72
C ALA A 45 -17.54 8.44 10.82
N ARG A 46 -18.69 7.77 10.74
CA ARG A 46 -18.86 6.62 9.83
C ARG A 46 -18.89 7.05 8.37
N ALA A 47 -19.48 8.20 8.06
CA ALA A 47 -19.43 8.78 6.72
C ALA A 47 -17.99 8.99 6.24
N ILE A 48 -17.11 9.54 7.10
CA ILE A 48 -15.68 9.73 6.79
C ILE A 48 -14.99 8.40 6.49
N THR A 49 -15.24 7.36 7.29
CA THR A 49 -14.64 6.03 7.05
C THR A 49 -15.05 5.49 5.69
N GLU A 50 -16.35 5.51 5.36
CA GLU A 50 -16.87 5.01 4.10
C GLU A 50 -16.36 5.84 2.91
N PHE A 51 -16.31 7.18 3.01
CA PHE A 51 -15.75 8.00 1.94
C PHE A 51 -14.24 7.79 1.77
N ARG A 52 -13.46 7.60 2.84
CA ARG A 52 -12.03 7.24 2.72
C ARG A 52 -11.85 5.91 1.99
N SER A 53 -12.70 4.92 2.26
CA SER A 53 -12.73 3.67 1.50
C SER A 53 -13.12 3.90 0.05
N ALA A 54 -14.08 4.78 -0.25
CA ALA A 54 -14.43 5.14 -1.63
C ALA A 54 -13.24 5.83 -2.35
N VAL A 55 -12.60 6.83 -1.73
CA VAL A 55 -11.43 7.56 -2.24
C VAL A 55 -10.25 6.61 -2.50
N SER A 56 -10.03 5.63 -1.62
CA SER A 56 -8.95 4.65 -1.81
C SER A 56 -9.12 3.77 -3.05
N LEU A 57 -10.36 3.61 -3.54
CA LEU A 57 -10.67 2.84 -4.73
C LEU A 57 -10.87 3.73 -5.96
N GLU A 58 -11.37 4.94 -5.76
CA GLU A 58 -11.64 5.92 -6.80
C GLU A 58 -11.47 7.34 -6.24
N PHE A 59 -10.38 8.01 -6.61
CA PHE A 59 -9.94 9.25 -5.95
C PHE A 59 -10.65 10.51 -6.47
N GLU A 60 -10.85 10.62 -7.78
CA GLU A 60 -11.18 11.91 -8.40
C GLU A 60 -12.64 12.35 -8.21
N ASP A 61 -12.84 13.61 -7.85
CA ASP A 61 -14.15 14.27 -7.90
C ASP A 61 -14.57 14.48 -9.37
N VAL A 62 -15.66 13.82 -9.79
CA VAL A 62 -16.20 13.89 -11.14
C VAL A 62 -17.73 14.02 -11.15
N PRO A 63 -18.30 14.89 -12.03
CA PRO A 63 -19.75 15.09 -12.13
C PRO A 63 -20.50 13.85 -12.63
N ARG A 64 -19.80 12.92 -13.27
CA ARG A 64 -20.41 11.76 -13.90
C ARG A 64 -19.47 10.56 -13.86
N LYS A 65 -19.61 9.73 -12.82
CA LYS A 65 -18.87 8.47 -12.67
C LYS A 65 -19.76 7.28 -13.00
N ARG A 66 -19.24 6.33 -13.79
CA ARG A 66 -19.93 5.07 -14.08
C ARG A 66 -19.80 4.13 -12.89
N THR A 67 -20.91 3.48 -12.51
CA THR A 67 -20.94 2.48 -11.42
C THR A 67 -21.05 1.07 -12.00
N TYR A 68 -22.22 0.44 -11.96
CA TYR A 68 -22.47 -0.86 -12.60
C TYR A 68 -23.37 -0.71 -13.82
N GLY A 69 -23.13 -1.53 -14.85
CA GLY A 69 -23.90 -1.51 -16.08
C GLY A 69 -23.87 -0.14 -16.76
N THR A 70 -25.03 0.49 -16.91
CA THR A 70 -25.22 1.81 -17.54
C THR A 70 -25.50 2.92 -16.53
N LYS A 71 -25.42 2.66 -15.21
CA LYS A 71 -25.72 3.63 -14.16
C LYS A 71 -24.55 4.60 -13.95
N PHE A 72 -24.86 5.89 -13.87
CA PHE A 72 -23.92 6.95 -13.54
C PHE A 72 -24.36 7.68 -12.28
N ILE A 73 -23.40 8.13 -11.47
CA ILE A 73 -23.61 8.93 -10.27
C ILE A 73 -22.79 10.22 -10.35
N GLN A 74 -23.19 11.23 -9.58
CA GLN A 74 -22.29 12.32 -9.20
C GLN A 74 -21.37 11.81 -8.10
N TYR A 75 -20.06 11.92 -8.32
CA TYR A 75 -19.07 11.34 -7.42
C TYR A 75 -18.11 12.43 -6.97
N TYR A 76 -18.31 12.95 -5.76
CA TYR A 76 -17.55 14.04 -5.17
C TYR A 76 -17.06 13.67 -3.76
N PRO A 77 -16.28 12.60 -3.62
CA PRO A 77 -15.89 12.10 -2.29
C PRO A 77 -15.08 13.10 -1.48
N HIS A 78 -14.21 13.93 -2.08
CA HIS A 78 -13.46 14.95 -1.36
C HIS A 78 -14.35 16.08 -0.86
N ARG A 79 -15.35 16.48 -1.67
CA ARG A 79 -16.38 17.42 -1.23
C ARG A 79 -17.11 16.89 0.00
N GLU A 80 -17.61 15.66 -0.05
CA GLU A 80 -18.38 15.10 1.05
C GLU A 80 -17.52 14.81 2.29
N LEU A 81 -16.25 14.40 2.12
CA LEU A 81 -15.27 14.30 3.22
C LEU A 81 -15.04 15.63 3.90
N GLY A 82 -14.82 16.68 3.12
CA GLY A 82 -14.61 18.03 3.63
C GLY A 82 -15.82 18.55 4.43
N ILE A 83 -17.04 18.28 3.94
CA ILE A 83 -18.27 18.61 4.66
C ILE A 83 -18.38 17.80 5.96
N ALA A 84 -18.08 16.50 5.93
CA ALA A 84 -18.16 15.64 7.11
C ALA A 84 -17.17 16.07 8.22
N HIS A 85 -15.93 16.38 7.84
CA HIS A 85 -14.91 16.91 8.74
C HIS A 85 -15.31 18.27 9.33
N TYR A 86 -15.92 19.15 8.52
CA TYR A 86 -16.46 20.42 9.01
C TYR A 86 -17.56 20.22 10.06
N MET A 87 -18.45 19.25 9.85
CA MET A 87 -19.52 18.93 10.80
C MET A 87 -19.00 18.37 12.14
N LEU A 88 -17.80 17.78 12.16
CA LEU A 88 -17.10 17.35 13.38
C LEU A 88 -16.28 18.46 14.05
N GLY A 89 -16.18 19.65 13.43
CA GLY A 89 -15.36 20.76 13.90
C GLY A 89 -13.88 20.65 13.54
N GLU A 90 -13.51 19.71 12.67
CA GLU A 90 -12.14 19.51 12.20
C GLU A 90 -11.84 20.45 11.02
N ASN A 91 -11.79 21.76 11.30
CA ASN A 91 -11.76 22.79 10.25
C ASN A 91 -10.51 22.71 9.33
N GLU A 92 -9.35 22.32 9.86
CA GLU A 92 -8.12 22.22 9.08
C GLU A 92 -8.16 21.07 8.06
N THR A 93 -8.70 19.91 8.45
CA THR A 93 -8.87 18.77 7.54
C THR A 93 -9.99 19.03 6.55
N ALA A 94 -11.11 19.61 7.02
CA ALA A 94 -12.21 20.04 6.17
C ALA A 94 -11.76 20.99 5.06
N ARG A 95 -10.93 21.99 5.42
CA ARG A 95 -10.39 22.96 4.46
C ARG A 95 -9.58 22.29 3.36
N LYS A 96 -8.66 21.39 3.73
CA LYS A 96 -7.78 20.70 2.77
C LYS A 96 -8.57 19.82 1.80
N GLU A 97 -9.56 19.08 2.29
CA GLU A 97 -10.41 18.22 1.46
C GLU A 97 -11.33 19.05 0.53
N LEU A 98 -11.86 20.18 1.01
CA LEU A 98 -12.66 21.09 0.18
C LEU A 98 -11.81 21.81 -0.87
N GLU A 99 -10.59 22.23 -0.52
CA GLU A 99 -9.63 22.81 -1.46
C GLU A 99 -9.25 21.81 -2.56
N LEU A 100 -9.04 20.55 -2.18
CA LEU A 100 -8.78 19.46 -3.12
C LEU A 100 -9.98 19.21 -4.05
N SER A 101 -11.20 19.19 -3.50
CA SER A 101 -12.44 19.09 -4.29
C SER A 101 -12.58 20.23 -5.30
N LEU A 102 -12.35 21.48 -4.87
CA LEU A 102 -12.40 22.66 -5.74
C LEU A 102 -11.34 22.61 -6.85
N ALA A 103 -10.14 22.09 -6.56
CA ALA A 103 -9.07 21.92 -7.53
C ALA A 103 -9.43 20.90 -8.62
N TYR A 104 -10.13 19.81 -8.28
CA TYR A 104 -10.65 18.87 -9.26
C TYR A 104 -11.85 19.44 -10.01
N ARG A 105 -12.90 19.81 -9.28
CA ARG A 105 -14.18 20.29 -9.82
C ARG A 105 -14.84 21.27 -8.86
N SER A 106 -14.81 22.57 -9.20
CA SER A 106 -15.64 23.55 -8.50
C SER A 106 -17.13 23.15 -8.59
N THR A 107 -17.80 23.21 -7.43
CA THR A 107 -19.25 23.09 -7.30
C THR A 107 -19.73 24.09 -6.26
N ASP A 108 -20.92 24.67 -6.45
CA ASP A 108 -21.50 25.65 -5.53
C ASP A 108 -21.48 25.17 -4.07
N ARG A 109 -21.76 23.87 -3.87
CA ARG A 109 -21.74 23.21 -2.57
C ARG A 109 -20.33 23.15 -1.96
N ALA A 110 -19.29 22.89 -2.76
CA ALA A 110 -17.92 22.88 -2.26
C ALA A 110 -17.46 24.30 -1.89
N GLU A 111 -17.80 25.30 -2.71
CA GLU A 111 -17.48 26.71 -2.46
C GLU A 111 -18.17 27.22 -1.19
N GLU A 112 -19.47 26.93 -1.03
CA GLU A 112 -20.25 27.33 0.15
C GLU A 112 -19.60 26.84 1.46
N TYR A 113 -19.22 25.56 1.52
CA TYR A 113 -18.60 24.99 2.72
C TYR A 113 -17.16 25.45 2.89
N PHE A 114 -16.41 25.68 1.81
CA PHE A 114 -15.07 26.25 1.90
C PHE A 114 -15.11 27.66 2.48
N THR A 115 -16.08 28.49 2.07
CA THR A 115 -16.30 29.81 2.67
C THR A 115 -16.70 29.72 4.15
N LYS A 116 -17.54 28.76 4.55
CA LYS A 116 -17.91 28.56 5.96
C LYS A 116 -16.72 28.17 6.84
N VAL A 117 -15.88 27.24 6.35
CA VAL A 117 -14.67 26.77 7.05
C VAL A 117 -13.66 27.92 7.18
N THR A 118 -13.40 28.65 6.09
CA THR A 118 -12.45 29.77 6.08
C THR A 118 -12.95 30.99 6.85
N GLY A 119 -14.26 31.21 6.89
CA GLY A 119 -14.91 32.26 7.68
C GLY A 119 -15.09 31.92 9.16
N GLY A 120 -14.64 30.74 9.63
CA GLY A 120 -14.74 30.33 11.04
C GLY A 120 -16.17 30.13 11.55
N VAL A 121 -17.13 29.91 10.67
CA VAL A 121 -18.53 29.70 11.04
C VAL A 121 -18.65 28.30 11.65
N PRO A 122 -19.04 28.13 12.93
CA PRO A 122 -19.15 26.81 13.54
C PRO A 122 -20.30 26.00 12.92
N PRO A 123 -20.19 24.66 12.87
CA PRO A 123 -21.23 23.82 12.29
C PRO A 123 -22.55 23.97 13.06
N PRO A 124 -23.70 23.87 12.39
CA PRO A 124 -24.99 23.98 13.05
C PRO A 124 -25.18 22.88 14.09
N LYS A 125 -25.63 23.24 15.31
CA LYS A 125 -25.92 22.28 16.39
C LYS A 125 -26.99 21.27 15.91
N PRO A 126 -26.84 19.98 16.20
CA PRO A 126 -27.78 18.97 15.70
C PRO A 126 -29.15 19.12 16.38
N GLU A 127 -30.14 19.61 15.66
CA GLU A 127 -31.55 19.48 16.06
C GLU A 127 -32.05 18.05 15.84
N PRO A 128 -32.77 17.43 16.79
CA PRO A 128 -33.27 16.06 16.64
C PRO A 128 -34.31 15.98 15.52
N LYS A 129 -34.06 15.14 14.49
CA LYS A 129 -35.04 14.86 13.45
C LYS A 129 -36.14 13.93 14.00
N LYS A 130 -37.40 14.39 13.90
CA LYS A 130 -38.62 13.60 14.11
C LYS A 130 -38.74 12.58 12.98
N VAL A 131 -38.70 11.30 13.32
CA VAL A 131 -38.82 10.20 12.36
C VAL A 131 -40.29 10.06 11.95
N GLU A 132 -40.62 10.42 10.71
CA GLU A 132 -41.88 10.02 10.08
C GLU A 132 -41.59 8.96 9.01
N SER A 133 -42.07 7.75 9.28
CA SER A 133 -42.10 6.61 8.36
C SER A 133 -43.23 6.79 7.36
N LYS A 134 -42.97 6.64 6.06
CA LYS A 134 -43.99 6.21 5.10
C LYS A 134 -43.50 5.12 4.16
N ILE A 135 -44.38 4.14 4.04
CA ILE A 135 -44.33 2.85 3.37
C ILE A 135 -44.84 2.98 1.93
N ALA A 136 -44.21 2.20 1.02
CA ALA A 136 -44.66 1.60 -0.25
C ALA A 136 -45.67 2.31 -1.19
N ALA A 137 -45.36 2.33 -2.50
CA ALA A 137 -46.22 1.83 -3.59
C ALA A 137 -45.50 1.79 -4.97
N LYS A 138 -45.97 0.89 -5.84
CA LYS A 138 -45.48 0.46 -7.18
C LYS A 138 -45.57 1.53 -8.31
N PRO A 139 -44.98 1.26 -9.52
CA PRO A 139 -44.72 2.23 -10.59
C PRO A 139 -45.73 2.21 -11.75
N ALA A 140 -45.77 3.28 -12.58
CA ALA A 140 -46.01 3.31 -14.05
C ALA A 140 -45.97 4.78 -14.57
N PRO A 141 -46.15 5.07 -15.88
CA PRO A 141 -45.15 5.05 -16.95
C PRO A 141 -45.02 6.42 -17.66
N VAL A 142 -43.88 6.77 -18.28
CA VAL A 142 -43.84 7.92 -19.20
C VAL A 142 -42.99 7.63 -20.45
N THR A 143 -43.74 7.34 -21.52
CA THR A 143 -43.70 7.89 -22.87
C THR A 143 -42.37 8.26 -23.53
N THR A 144 -42.14 7.53 -24.62
CA THR A 144 -41.29 7.75 -25.78
C THR A 144 -41.45 9.14 -26.42
N THR A 145 -40.35 9.85 -26.64
CA THR A 145 -40.22 10.80 -27.77
C THR A 145 -38.84 10.64 -28.40
N VAL A 146 -38.85 10.60 -29.74
CA VAL A 146 -37.80 10.18 -30.67
C VAL A 146 -37.24 11.41 -31.39
N THR A 147 -35.93 11.68 -31.19
CA THR A 147 -34.91 12.32 -32.10
C THR A 147 -35.16 13.72 -32.73
N PRO A 148 -34.14 14.48 -33.24
CA PRO A 148 -32.94 14.01 -33.96
C PRO A 148 -31.56 14.68 -33.73
N SER A 149 -30.52 13.88 -34.01
CA SER A 149 -29.19 14.11 -34.65
C SER A 149 -28.60 15.54 -34.73
N VAL A 150 -27.34 15.82 -34.35
CA VAL A 150 -26.03 15.71 -35.08
C VAL A 150 -24.99 16.56 -34.26
N PRO A 151 -23.63 16.49 -34.34
CA PRO A 151 -22.67 15.47 -34.80
C PRO A 151 -21.64 15.02 -33.72
N LYS A 152 -20.90 13.98 -34.08
CA LYS A 152 -19.64 13.45 -33.50
C LYS A 152 -18.57 14.54 -33.24
N PRO A 153 -17.96 14.61 -32.04
CA PRO A 153 -16.65 15.18 -31.88
C PRO A 153 -15.57 14.11 -32.08
N GLU A 154 -14.53 14.59 -32.74
CA GLU A 154 -13.32 13.95 -33.22
C GLU A 154 -12.51 13.34 -32.07
N ARG A 155 -11.92 12.19 -32.35
CA ARG A 155 -11.14 11.40 -31.38
C ARG A 155 -9.72 11.97 -31.33
N THR A 156 -9.49 12.99 -30.50
CA THR A 156 -8.13 13.31 -30.07
C THR A 156 -7.75 12.32 -28.96
N ALA A 157 -6.79 11.45 -29.26
CA ALA A 157 -6.18 10.60 -28.26
C ALA A 157 -5.50 11.49 -27.21
N PRO A 158 -5.80 11.35 -25.90
CA PRO A 158 -4.88 11.88 -24.91
C PRO A 158 -3.62 11.00 -24.96
N ALA A 159 -2.48 11.65 -25.15
CA ALA A 159 -1.16 11.10 -24.94
C ALA A 159 -1.14 10.34 -23.61
N SER A 160 -0.58 9.13 -23.63
CA SER A 160 -0.36 8.27 -22.47
C SER A 160 0.34 9.07 -21.37
N SER A 161 -0.43 9.60 -20.43
CA SER A 161 0.09 10.12 -19.19
C SER A 161 0.53 8.90 -18.38
N ILE A 162 1.82 8.64 -18.39
CA ILE A 162 2.44 7.75 -17.41
C ILE A 162 2.01 8.28 -16.04
N LEU A 163 1.23 7.49 -15.29
CA LEU A 163 0.93 7.76 -13.89
C LEU A 163 2.27 7.74 -13.15
N VAL A 164 2.87 8.90 -12.94
CA VAL A 164 4.02 9.05 -12.04
C VAL A 164 3.47 8.88 -10.64
N VAL A 165 3.58 7.66 -10.11
CA VAL A 165 3.23 7.38 -8.73
C VAL A 165 4.22 8.14 -7.86
N THR A 166 3.72 9.11 -7.11
CA THR A 166 4.56 9.99 -6.30
C THR A 166 5.17 9.20 -5.14
N ARG A 167 6.50 9.24 -5.04
CA ARG A 167 7.23 8.74 -3.87
C ARG A 167 6.80 9.56 -2.64
N LYS A 168 6.36 8.89 -1.58
CA LYS A 168 5.91 9.52 -0.34
C LYS A 168 7.08 10.13 0.45
N TYR A 169 8.30 9.64 0.27
CA TYR A 169 9.49 10.08 0.99
C TYR A 169 10.59 10.53 0.04
N ASP A 170 11.40 11.48 0.50
CA ASP A 170 12.60 11.94 -0.22
C ASP A 170 13.76 10.96 0.05
N PRO A 171 14.32 10.29 -0.98
CA PRO A 171 15.48 9.43 -0.81
C PRO A 171 16.72 10.14 -0.25
N ALA A 172 16.83 11.46 -0.39
CA ALA A 172 17.92 12.26 0.16
C ALA A 172 17.74 12.58 1.65
N ALA A 173 16.50 12.52 2.16
CA ALA A 173 16.19 12.78 3.58
C ALA A 173 16.45 11.57 4.49
N LEU A 174 16.65 10.37 3.92
CA LEU A 174 17.01 9.18 4.69
C LEU A 174 18.40 9.35 5.30
N PRO A 175 18.55 9.28 6.63
CA PRO A 175 19.86 9.35 7.26
C PRO A 175 20.75 8.25 6.68
N GLN A 176 21.95 8.61 6.20
CA GLN A 176 22.91 7.64 5.66
C GLN A 176 23.63 6.91 6.80
N VAL A 177 22.86 6.17 7.60
CA VAL A 177 23.35 5.39 8.75
C VAL A 177 24.05 4.08 8.32
N GLY A 178 24.26 3.89 7.02
CA GLY A 178 25.02 2.76 6.47
C GLY A 178 24.27 1.42 6.43
N SER A 179 23.03 1.36 6.93
CA SER A 179 22.26 0.12 6.97
C SER A 179 20.86 0.34 6.40
N ARG A 180 20.62 -0.24 5.22
CA ARG A 180 19.33 -0.31 4.53
C ARG A 180 18.79 -1.72 4.66
N LEU A 181 17.47 -1.89 4.70
CA LEU A 181 16.86 -3.21 4.61
C LEU A 181 17.42 -3.96 3.39
N ALA A 182 18.04 -5.11 3.64
CA ALA A 182 18.59 -5.94 2.58
C ALA A 182 17.45 -6.69 1.90
N VAL A 183 17.19 -6.41 0.63
CA VAL A 183 16.05 -6.97 -0.10
C VAL A 183 16.54 -7.81 -1.27
N ALA A 184 16.08 -9.06 -1.34
CA ALA A 184 16.28 -9.93 -2.49
C ALA A 184 14.99 -10.04 -3.31
N VAL A 185 15.09 -9.96 -4.63
CA VAL A 185 13.95 -10.18 -5.53
C VAL A 185 14.05 -11.60 -6.08
N LEU A 186 13.03 -12.42 -5.83
CA LEU A 186 12.94 -13.73 -6.45
C LEU A 186 12.37 -13.62 -7.87
N PRO A 187 12.69 -14.57 -8.77
CA PRO A 187 12.09 -14.61 -10.10
C PRO A 187 10.56 -14.60 -10.00
N PHE A 188 9.93 -13.67 -10.70
CA PHE A 188 8.47 -13.59 -10.72
C PHE A 188 7.88 -14.84 -11.37
N GLU A 189 6.88 -15.40 -10.71
CA GLU A 189 6.15 -16.55 -11.22
C GLU A 189 5.13 -16.12 -12.27
N GLY A 190 4.67 -17.06 -13.09
CA GLY A 190 3.59 -16.83 -14.05
C GLY A 190 3.41 -18.06 -14.90
N SER A 191 2.29 -18.27 -15.58
CA SER A 191 2.11 -19.42 -16.47
C SER A 191 1.42 -19.00 -17.76
N GLY A 192 1.45 -19.86 -18.79
CA GLY A 192 0.90 -19.54 -20.11
C GLY A 192 1.49 -18.24 -20.68
N ASP A 193 0.62 -17.33 -21.11
CA ASP A 193 0.99 -16.04 -21.70
C ASP A 193 1.77 -15.12 -20.76
N ALA A 194 1.69 -15.33 -19.45
CA ALA A 194 2.45 -14.56 -18.47
C ALA A 194 3.94 -14.94 -18.45
N ALA A 195 4.30 -16.15 -18.92
CA ALA A 195 5.65 -16.68 -18.81
C ALA A 195 6.69 -15.82 -19.55
N ARG A 196 6.32 -15.21 -20.68
CA ARG A 196 7.19 -14.35 -21.49
C ARG A 196 7.59 -13.03 -20.82
N TYR A 197 6.87 -12.62 -19.76
CA TYR A 197 7.12 -11.36 -19.06
C TYR A 197 7.92 -11.52 -17.77
N ARG A 198 8.14 -12.76 -17.29
CA ARG A 198 8.76 -13.03 -15.98
C ARG A 198 10.13 -12.36 -15.84
N ASP A 199 11.01 -12.59 -16.81
CA ASP A 199 12.38 -12.07 -16.76
C ASP A 199 12.44 -10.55 -16.85
N GLY A 200 11.62 -9.95 -17.72
CA GLY A 200 11.51 -8.49 -17.86
C GLY A 200 11.01 -7.84 -16.58
N VAL A 201 9.89 -8.32 -16.04
CA VAL A 201 9.31 -7.78 -14.79
C VAL A 201 10.26 -7.97 -13.61
N THR A 202 10.96 -9.11 -13.52
CA THR A 202 11.93 -9.35 -12.44
C THR A 202 13.09 -8.37 -12.51
N SER A 203 13.69 -8.18 -13.69
CA SER A 203 14.78 -7.22 -13.90
C SER A 203 14.35 -5.80 -13.60
N GLU A 204 13.16 -5.41 -14.08
CA GLU A 204 12.65 -4.07 -13.86
C GLU A 204 12.33 -3.81 -12.39
N MET A 205 11.78 -4.79 -11.67
CA MET A 205 11.57 -4.68 -10.22
C MET A 205 12.90 -4.48 -9.47
N VAL A 206 13.96 -5.20 -9.85
CA VAL A 206 15.30 -5.01 -9.28
C VAL A 206 15.80 -3.59 -9.55
N ASN A 207 15.71 -3.11 -10.79
CA ASN A 207 16.13 -1.77 -11.18
C ASN A 207 15.39 -0.69 -10.38
N GLU A 208 14.07 -0.82 -10.26
CA GLU A 208 13.23 0.17 -9.57
C GLU A 208 13.54 0.22 -8.06
N LEU A 209 13.72 -0.93 -7.40
CA LEU A 209 14.11 -0.97 -5.99
C LEU A 209 15.49 -0.36 -5.74
N VAL A 210 16.44 -0.51 -6.68
CA VAL A 210 17.75 0.17 -6.63
C VAL A 210 17.58 1.67 -6.80
N ASN A 211 16.76 2.11 -7.76
CA ASN A 211 16.51 3.52 -8.07
C ASN A 211 15.79 4.27 -6.94
N LEU A 212 15.00 3.57 -6.14
CA LEU A 212 14.35 4.13 -4.95
C LEU A 212 15.34 4.46 -3.83
N ARG A 213 16.59 3.95 -3.89
CA ARG A 213 17.69 4.21 -2.95
C ARG A 213 17.34 4.01 -1.47
N ARG A 214 16.30 3.22 -1.19
CA ARG A 214 15.88 2.84 0.17
C ARG A 214 16.46 1.51 0.61
N PHE A 215 16.58 0.56 -0.32
CA PHE A 215 16.98 -0.80 -0.02
C PHE A 215 18.46 -1.05 -0.33
N LYS A 216 19.05 -2.03 0.34
CA LYS A 216 20.26 -2.70 -0.13
C LYS A 216 19.78 -3.89 -0.96
N VAL A 217 19.67 -3.71 -2.28
CA VAL A 217 19.18 -4.77 -3.16
C VAL A 217 20.27 -5.81 -3.35
N ILE A 218 19.96 -7.07 -3.08
CA ILE A 218 20.86 -8.20 -3.32
C ILE A 218 20.91 -8.47 -4.83
N GLU A 219 22.11 -8.72 -5.35
CA GLU A 219 22.31 -8.97 -6.78
C GLU A 219 21.53 -10.21 -7.25
N ARG A 220 20.90 -10.10 -8.42
CA ARG A 220 20.14 -11.19 -9.06
C ARG A 220 21.00 -12.44 -9.28
N SER A 221 22.26 -12.26 -9.70
CA SER A 221 23.23 -13.34 -9.93
C SER A 221 23.48 -14.20 -8.69
N ALA A 222 23.47 -13.59 -7.49
CA ALA A 222 23.62 -14.32 -6.24
C ALA A 222 22.42 -15.23 -5.97
N ILE A 223 21.21 -14.74 -6.24
CA ILE A 223 19.97 -15.52 -6.10
C ILE A 223 19.95 -16.68 -7.10
N ASP A 224 20.27 -16.41 -8.38
CA ASP A 224 20.29 -17.43 -9.43
C ASP A 224 21.29 -18.55 -9.10
N LYS A 225 22.46 -18.20 -8.55
CA LYS A 225 23.46 -19.17 -8.09
C LYS A 225 22.93 -20.04 -6.96
N ILE A 226 22.30 -19.44 -5.94
CA ILE A 226 21.73 -20.17 -4.80
C ILE A 226 20.60 -21.12 -5.28
N ILE A 227 19.74 -20.66 -6.20
CA ILE A 227 18.68 -21.50 -6.77
C ILE A 227 19.27 -22.71 -7.49
N ALA A 228 20.30 -22.51 -8.30
CA ALA A 228 21.00 -23.57 -9.02
C ALA A 228 21.66 -24.58 -8.07
N GLU A 229 22.33 -24.10 -7.02
CA GLU A 229 22.99 -24.94 -6.01
C GLU A 229 21.99 -25.76 -5.17
N GLN A 230 20.87 -25.13 -4.78
CA GLN A 230 19.82 -25.81 -4.02
C GLN A 230 18.97 -26.76 -4.88
N LYS A 231 19.23 -26.85 -6.19
CA LYS A 231 18.43 -27.61 -7.17
C LYS A 231 16.94 -27.29 -7.08
N VAL A 232 16.62 -26.05 -6.70
CA VAL A 232 15.25 -25.59 -6.60
C VAL A 232 14.72 -25.44 -8.02
N GLN A 233 13.58 -26.06 -8.31
CA GLN A 233 12.96 -25.91 -9.62
C GLN A 233 12.49 -24.46 -9.77
N ALA A 234 13.10 -23.73 -10.71
CA ALA A 234 12.72 -22.36 -11.04
C ALA A 234 11.32 -22.24 -11.68
N SER A 235 10.63 -23.36 -11.91
CA SER A 235 9.43 -23.45 -12.74
C SER A 235 8.16 -23.96 -12.04
N GLY A 236 8.10 -23.92 -10.71
CA GLY A 236 6.87 -24.23 -9.98
C GLY A 236 6.90 -23.67 -8.56
N MET A 237 5.86 -22.90 -8.23
CA MET A 237 5.54 -22.33 -6.92
C MET A 237 6.62 -22.53 -5.87
N VAL A 238 7.50 -21.54 -5.74
CA VAL A 238 8.41 -21.49 -4.61
C VAL A 238 7.52 -21.31 -3.37
N ASP A 239 7.31 -22.39 -2.63
CA ASP A 239 6.61 -22.34 -1.34
C ASP A 239 7.25 -21.24 -0.48
N ASP A 240 6.45 -20.50 0.29
CA ASP A 240 6.90 -19.37 1.11
C ASP A 240 8.07 -19.82 2.02
N LYS A 241 8.10 -21.08 2.45
CA LYS A 241 9.22 -21.69 3.21
C LYS A 241 10.53 -21.80 2.40
N THR A 242 10.43 -22.17 1.13
CA THR A 242 11.59 -22.27 0.24
C THR A 242 12.10 -20.87 -0.09
N ALA A 243 11.20 -19.91 -0.34
CA ALA A 243 11.55 -18.51 -0.55
C ALA A 243 12.34 -17.97 0.64
N VAL A 244 11.81 -18.13 1.87
CA VAL A 244 12.48 -17.73 3.11
C VAL A 244 13.87 -18.35 3.24
N LYS A 245 14.02 -19.65 2.94
CA LYS A 245 15.33 -20.32 2.96
C LYS A 245 16.32 -19.70 1.95
N LEU A 246 15.87 -19.41 0.72
CA LEU A 246 16.68 -18.76 -0.29
C LEU A 246 17.10 -17.35 0.15
N GLY A 247 16.19 -16.58 0.76
CA GLY A 247 16.51 -15.26 1.32
C GLY A 247 17.56 -15.30 2.42
N ARG A 248 17.48 -16.29 3.33
CA ARG A 248 18.50 -16.47 4.38
C ARG A 248 19.88 -16.77 3.78
N LEU A 249 19.94 -17.65 2.78
CA LEU A 249 21.19 -17.98 2.09
C LEU A 249 21.75 -16.79 1.32
N ALA A 250 20.88 -15.92 0.80
CA ALA A 250 21.25 -14.70 0.11
C ALA A 250 21.67 -13.56 1.05
N GLY A 251 21.50 -13.71 2.37
CA GLY A 251 21.73 -12.64 3.34
C GLY A 251 20.74 -11.49 3.24
N ALA A 252 19.51 -11.77 2.78
CA ALA A 252 18.44 -10.79 2.72
C ALA A 252 17.66 -10.71 4.05
N ASP A 253 17.26 -9.51 4.43
CA ASP A 253 16.32 -9.25 5.53
C ASP A 253 14.86 -9.46 5.07
N ALA A 254 14.57 -9.12 3.82
CA ALA A 254 13.25 -9.27 3.20
C ALA A 254 13.34 -9.80 1.77
N LEU A 255 12.26 -10.44 1.31
CA LEU A 255 12.12 -10.98 -0.03
C LEU A 255 10.98 -10.29 -0.77
N VAL A 256 11.22 -9.90 -2.01
CA VAL A 256 10.16 -9.59 -2.95
C VAL A 256 9.82 -10.85 -3.72
N VAL A 257 8.62 -11.37 -3.48
CA VAL A 257 8.05 -12.49 -4.21
C VAL A 257 6.89 -11.98 -5.04
N GLY A 258 6.73 -12.49 -6.26
CA GLY A 258 5.70 -11.96 -7.14
C GLY A 258 5.17 -12.97 -8.15
N SER A 259 3.97 -12.70 -8.64
CA SER A 259 3.28 -13.54 -9.61
C SER A 259 2.66 -12.69 -10.70
N LEU A 260 2.70 -13.21 -11.92
CA LEU A 260 2.15 -12.65 -13.13
C LEU A 260 0.96 -13.47 -13.59
N SER A 261 -0.15 -12.81 -13.89
CA SER A 261 -1.32 -13.44 -14.49
C SER A 261 -1.82 -12.63 -15.68
N VAL A 262 -2.14 -13.32 -16.76
CA VAL A 262 -2.68 -12.70 -17.98
C VAL A 262 -4.15 -13.08 -18.12
N SER A 263 -5.00 -12.08 -18.31
CA SER A 263 -6.42 -12.26 -18.59
C SER A 263 -6.81 -11.38 -19.77
N GLY A 264 -6.97 -12.01 -20.95
CA GLY A 264 -7.22 -11.32 -22.20
C GLY A 264 -6.08 -10.37 -22.55
N THR A 265 -6.33 -9.06 -22.52
CA THR A 265 -5.33 -8.02 -22.82
C THR A 265 -4.79 -7.34 -21.57
N SER A 266 -4.97 -7.91 -20.38
CA SER A 266 -4.45 -7.35 -19.14
C SER A 266 -3.44 -8.29 -18.49
N LEU A 267 -2.28 -7.75 -18.12
CA LEU A 267 -1.25 -8.41 -17.33
C LEU A 267 -1.31 -7.86 -15.91
N LYS A 268 -1.77 -8.68 -14.96
CA LYS A 268 -1.74 -8.34 -13.54
C LYS A 268 -0.40 -8.79 -12.95
N ILE A 269 0.32 -7.84 -12.36
CA ILE A 269 1.58 -8.01 -11.64
C ILE A 269 1.24 -7.90 -10.16
N SER A 270 1.46 -8.97 -9.39
CA SER A 270 1.30 -8.96 -7.93
C SER A 270 2.65 -9.17 -7.28
N ALA A 271 2.98 -8.38 -6.27
CA ALA A 271 4.23 -8.47 -5.52
C ALA A 271 3.94 -8.41 -4.01
N ARG A 272 4.69 -9.20 -3.25
CA ARG A 272 4.66 -9.22 -1.79
C ARG A 272 6.06 -9.02 -1.25
N LEU A 273 6.17 -8.24 -0.18
CA LEU A 273 7.38 -8.15 0.62
C LEU A 273 7.23 -9.10 1.81
N VAL A 274 8.14 -10.05 1.95
CA VAL A 274 8.10 -11.11 2.96
C VAL A 274 9.32 -10.99 3.87
N ASP A 275 9.10 -10.97 5.18
CA ASP A 275 10.17 -10.97 6.17
C ASP A 275 10.88 -12.34 6.20
N VAL A 276 12.21 -12.36 6.08
CA VAL A 276 12.99 -13.61 5.96
C VAL A 276 13.16 -14.33 7.31
N GLU A 277 13.00 -13.63 8.41
CA GLU A 277 13.17 -14.20 9.74
C GLU A 277 11.89 -14.95 10.16
N THR A 278 10.74 -14.29 10.00
CA THR A 278 9.42 -14.78 10.41
C THR A 278 8.67 -15.52 9.30
N GLY A 279 8.94 -15.18 8.04
CA GLY A 279 8.16 -15.65 6.88
C GLY A 279 6.83 -14.93 6.69
N GLU A 280 6.55 -13.88 7.46
CA GLU A 280 5.30 -13.12 7.35
C GLU A 280 5.34 -12.18 6.14
N THR A 281 4.20 -12.04 5.46
CA THR A 281 4.03 -11.01 4.43
C THR A 281 3.86 -9.66 5.11
N LEU A 282 4.85 -8.77 4.93
CA LEU A 282 4.84 -7.41 5.43
C LEU A 282 3.90 -6.52 4.61
N ILE A 283 3.97 -6.66 3.29
CA ILE A 283 3.23 -5.84 2.32
C ILE A 283 2.79 -6.70 1.14
N ALA A 284 1.62 -6.44 0.57
CA ALA A 284 1.14 -7.05 -0.66
C ALA A 284 0.51 -6.00 -1.56
N GLN A 285 0.98 -5.88 -2.80
CA GLN A 285 0.53 -4.90 -3.77
C GLN A 285 0.32 -5.54 -5.14
N ASP A 286 -0.60 -4.99 -5.92
CA ASP A 286 -0.81 -5.40 -7.30
C ASP A 286 -1.18 -4.25 -8.22
N ALA A 287 -0.81 -4.40 -9.48
CA ALA A 287 -1.18 -3.46 -10.54
C ALA A 287 -1.37 -4.22 -11.86
N SER A 288 -2.12 -3.63 -12.79
CA SER A 288 -2.44 -4.24 -14.08
C SER A 288 -1.95 -3.37 -15.23
N ALA A 289 -1.16 -3.97 -16.11
CA ALA A 289 -0.73 -3.37 -17.38
C ALA A 289 -1.67 -3.78 -18.52
N ASN A 290 -1.80 -2.94 -19.55
CA ASN A 290 -2.56 -3.25 -20.75
C ASN A 290 -1.62 -3.79 -21.83
N LEU A 291 -1.80 -5.06 -22.21
CA LEU A 291 -0.95 -5.75 -23.17
C LEU A 291 -1.13 -5.26 -24.63
N ASN A 292 -2.19 -4.49 -24.93
CA ASN A 292 -2.30 -3.82 -26.23
C ASN A 292 -1.31 -2.64 -26.36
N THR A 293 -0.76 -2.19 -25.24
CA THR A 293 0.26 -1.13 -25.14
C THR A 293 1.42 -1.66 -24.30
N PRO A 294 2.29 -2.53 -24.86
CA PRO A 294 3.35 -3.21 -24.10
C PRO A 294 4.29 -2.28 -23.34
N GLU A 295 4.46 -1.04 -23.80
CA GLU A 295 5.21 0.03 -23.12
C GLU A 295 4.68 0.35 -21.72
N THR A 296 3.47 -0.08 -21.38
CA THR A 296 2.87 0.11 -20.05
C THR A 296 3.35 -0.89 -19.00
N VAL A 297 4.06 -1.96 -19.40
CA VAL A 297 4.52 -2.98 -18.46
C VAL A 297 5.55 -2.40 -17.48
N ASP A 298 6.61 -1.77 -17.96
CA ASP A 298 7.68 -1.25 -17.09
C ASP A 298 7.18 -0.14 -16.13
N PRO A 299 6.39 0.87 -16.58
CA PRO A 299 5.76 1.81 -15.66
C PRO A 299 4.84 1.16 -14.63
N THR A 300 4.20 0.04 -14.97
CA THR A 300 3.38 -0.72 -14.01
C THR A 300 4.25 -1.41 -12.97
N VAL A 301 5.41 -1.94 -13.35
CA VAL A 301 6.39 -2.50 -12.41
C VAL A 301 6.93 -1.42 -11.48
N ALA A 302 7.29 -0.25 -12.02
CA ALA A 302 7.72 0.92 -11.24
C ALA A 302 6.64 1.39 -10.26
N ASN A 303 5.37 1.36 -10.67
CA ASN A 303 4.25 1.64 -9.78
C ASN A 303 4.19 0.65 -8.62
N VAL A 304 4.24 -0.67 -8.89
CA VAL A 304 4.25 -1.68 -7.83
C VAL A 304 5.42 -1.48 -6.88
N ALA A 305 6.64 -1.24 -7.40
CA ALA A 305 7.81 -0.95 -6.58
C ALA A 305 7.62 0.29 -5.69
N THR A 306 6.99 1.35 -6.23
CA THR A 306 6.69 2.57 -5.50
C THR A 306 5.62 2.35 -4.43
N MET A 307 4.60 1.54 -4.71
CA MET A 307 3.59 1.14 -3.71
C MET A 307 4.24 0.36 -2.55
N LEU A 308 5.09 -0.63 -2.86
CA LEU A 308 5.87 -1.36 -1.85
C LEU A 308 6.73 -0.40 -1.01
N TYR A 309 7.36 0.58 -1.64
CA TYR A 309 8.17 1.59 -0.95
C TYR A 309 7.37 2.52 -0.04
N ASN A 310 6.18 2.95 -0.49
CA ASN A 310 5.35 3.90 0.22
C ASN A 310 4.71 3.31 1.48
N GLU A 311 4.46 1.99 1.47
CA GLU A 311 3.87 1.28 2.61
C GLU A 311 4.88 0.86 3.69
N LEU A 312 6.18 0.95 3.42
CA LEU A 312 7.17 0.80 4.48
C LEU A 312 7.31 2.11 5.26
N PRO A 313 6.90 2.16 6.54
CA PRO A 313 7.06 3.37 7.33
C PRO A 313 8.55 3.60 7.59
N ILE A 314 9.04 4.82 7.38
CA ILE A 314 10.35 5.25 7.87
C ILE A 314 10.07 5.90 9.21
N ILE A 315 10.37 5.18 10.28
CA ILE A 315 10.08 5.65 11.63
C ILE A 315 11.39 5.86 12.34
N GLU A 316 11.59 7.10 12.78
CA GLU A 316 12.66 7.48 13.67
C GLU A 316 12.14 7.59 15.10
N GLY A 317 13.02 7.33 16.05
CA GLY A 317 12.76 7.45 17.47
C GLY A 317 14.05 7.55 18.25
N ASP A 318 13.93 7.44 19.56
CA ASP A 318 15.00 7.61 20.54
C ASP A 318 15.07 6.42 21.48
N VAL A 319 16.28 6.05 21.87
CA VAL A 319 16.53 5.13 22.99
C VAL A 319 16.15 5.86 24.29
N ILE A 320 15.08 5.41 24.94
CA ILE A 320 14.56 6.02 26.17
C ILE A 320 15.08 5.36 27.44
N LYS A 321 15.54 4.11 27.36
CA LYS A 321 16.12 3.37 28.49
C LYS A 321 17.09 2.31 28.01
N VAL A 322 18.20 2.13 28.73
CA VAL A 322 19.17 1.07 28.49
C VAL A 322 19.27 0.22 29.75
N GLU A 323 19.04 -1.08 29.62
CA GLU A 323 19.25 -2.07 30.66
C GLU A 323 20.39 -3.02 30.26
N GLN A 324 20.66 -4.06 31.05
CA GLN A 324 21.80 -4.96 30.82
C GLN A 324 21.67 -5.79 29.53
N GLU A 325 20.46 -6.29 29.22
CA GLU A 325 20.22 -7.20 28.09
C GLU A 325 19.22 -6.65 27.07
N GLU A 326 18.46 -5.60 27.43
CA GLU A 326 17.44 -4.98 26.59
C GLU A 326 17.52 -3.45 26.64
N LEU A 327 17.01 -2.83 25.58
CA LEU A 327 16.82 -1.39 25.50
C LEU A 327 15.34 -1.10 25.24
N PHE A 328 14.94 0.12 25.53
CA PHE A 328 13.60 0.61 25.23
C PHE A 328 13.70 1.79 24.29
N ILE A 329 12.86 1.76 23.25
CA ILE A 329 12.75 2.83 22.25
C ILE A 329 11.34 3.41 22.28
N ASP A 330 11.18 4.71 22.01
CA ASP A 330 9.89 5.40 21.98
C ASP A 330 9.04 5.12 20.73
N ILE A 331 9.36 4.05 20.00
CA ILE A 331 8.60 3.59 18.84
C ILE A 331 7.78 2.37 19.24
N GLY A 332 6.46 2.45 19.06
CA GLY A 332 5.51 1.39 19.42
C GLY A 332 4.62 0.91 18.28
N SER A 333 3.59 0.14 18.61
CA SER A 333 2.63 -0.44 17.65
C SER A 333 1.85 0.64 16.90
N VAL A 334 1.56 1.78 17.55
CA VAL A 334 0.85 2.92 16.94
C VAL A 334 1.67 3.53 15.81
N SER A 335 3.00 3.51 15.93
CA SER A 335 3.89 3.96 14.87
C SER A 335 3.95 2.95 13.72
N GLY A 336 3.67 1.66 13.99
CA GLY A 336 3.69 0.58 13.00
C GLY A 336 4.76 -0.48 13.24
N VAL A 337 5.48 -0.41 14.36
CA VAL A 337 6.50 -1.40 14.75
C VAL A 337 5.85 -2.73 15.15
N ARG A 338 6.48 -3.84 14.77
CA ARG A 338 6.07 -5.21 15.12
C ARG A 338 7.22 -5.96 15.78
N LYS A 339 6.91 -7.07 16.43
CA LYS A 339 7.94 -7.99 16.91
C LYS A 339 8.76 -8.50 15.71
N GLY A 340 10.07 -8.56 15.86
CA GLY A 340 11.00 -8.91 14.79
C GLY A 340 11.45 -7.74 13.92
N THR A 341 10.82 -6.56 14.02
CA THR A 341 11.28 -5.36 13.30
C THR A 341 12.72 -5.04 13.69
N LYS A 342 13.60 -4.96 12.69
CA LYS A 342 15.01 -4.57 12.86
C LYS A 342 15.15 -3.06 12.78
N CYS A 343 15.96 -2.50 13.66
CA CYS A 343 16.26 -1.07 13.68
C CYS A 343 17.76 -0.84 13.76
N VAL A 344 18.19 0.29 13.22
CA VAL A 344 19.57 0.78 13.33
C VAL A 344 19.63 1.80 14.45
N VAL A 345 20.60 1.65 15.33
CA VAL A 345 20.88 2.65 16.37
C VAL A 345 22.05 3.51 15.93
N PHE A 346 21.92 4.82 16.08
CA PHE A 346 22.93 5.79 15.69
C PHE A 346 23.00 7.01 16.59
N ARG A 347 24.15 7.66 16.59
CA ARG A 347 24.39 8.90 17.30
C ARG A 347 24.57 10.04 16.32
N GLU A 348 23.81 11.10 16.50
CA GLU A 348 24.06 12.37 15.83
C GLU A 348 25.17 13.13 16.54
N GLY A 349 26.19 13.54 15.79
CA GLY A 349 27.28 14.38 16.23
C GLY A 349 27.14 15.81 15.72
N GLU A 350 28.28 16.47 15.50
CA GLU A 350 28.33 17.86 15.10
C GLU A 350 27.65 18.14 13.75
N SER A 351 27.04 19.32 13.65
CA SER A 351 26.44 19.81 12.41
C SER A 351 27.52 20.20 11.40
N ILE A 352 27.42 19.67 10.19
CA ILE A 352 28.27 20.02 9.07
C ILE A 352 27.68 21.25 8.40
N LYS A 353 28.47 22.33 8.30
CA LYS A 353 28.04 23.60 7.72
C LYS A 353 28.80 23.90 6.44
N HIS A 354 28.10 24.43 5.45
CA HIS A 354 28.76 24.94 4.26
C HIS A 354 29.56 26.20 4.62
N PRO A 355 30.86 26.29 4.29
CA PRO A 355 31.74 27.33 4.81
C PRO A 355 31.39 28.74 4.31
N ILE A 356 30.69 28.84 3.16
CA ILE A 356 30.38 30.13 2.52
C ILE A 356 28.93 30.56 2.79
N SER A 357 27.97 29.65 2.69
CA SER A 357 26.54 29.97 2.89
C SER A 357 26.11 29.90 4.36
N GLY A 358 26.92 29.27 5.22
CA GLY A 358 26.56 29.03 6.63
C GLY A 358 25.44 28.01 6.82
N GLU A 359 24.89 27.46 5.74
CA GLU A 359 23.81 26.48 5.75
C GLU A 359 24.27 25.18 6.41
N ILE A 360 23.41 24.63 7.27
CA ILE A 360 23.64 23.31 7.88
C ILE A 360 23.29 22.25 6.84
N LEU A 361 24.32 21.58 6.33
CA LEU A 361 24.18 20.52 5.32
C LEU A 361 23.74 19.19 5.93
N GLY A 362 23.89 19.03 7.24
CA GLY A 362 23.48 17.84 7.97
C GLY A 362 24.21 17.71 9.29
N LYS A 363 24.12 16.54 9.92
CA LYS A 363 24.89 16.18 11.11
C LYS A 363 25.77 14.98 10.81
N ARG A 364 26.94 14.91 11.44
CA ARG A 364 27.75 13.70 11.41
C ARG A 364 26.97 12.57 12.09
N VAL A 365 26.70 11.49 11.38
CA VAL A 365 26.02 10.31 11.95
C VAL A 365 27.04 9.22 12.22
N THR A 366 26.94 8.56 13.37
CA THR A 366 27.76 7.40 13.73
C THR A 366 26.85 6.21 14.02
N ARG A 367 26.98 5.12 13.26
CA ARG A 367 26.27 3.86 13.54
C ARG A 367 26.80 3.28 14.84
N LEU A 368 25.91 2.86 15.72
CA LEU A 368 26.25 2.22 17.00
C LEU A 368 25.98 0.72 16.97
N GLY A 369 24.99 0.29 16.18
CA GLY A 369 24.65 -1.12 16.03
C GLY A 369 23.28 -1.36 15.42
N GLU A 370 22.87 -2.62 15.46
CA GLU A 370 21.53 -3.07 15.09
C GLU A 370 20.83 -3.70 16.28
N ILE A 371 19.53 -3.42 16.38
CA ILE A 371 18.64 -3.93 17.41
C ILE A 371 17.43 -4.59 16.76
N ILE A 372 16.83 -5.54 17.45
CA ILE A 372 15.59 -6.21 17.01
C ILE A 372 14.52 -6.09 18.08
N VAL A 373 13.30 -5.82 17.64
CA VAL A 373 12.15 -5.66 18.52
C VAL A 373 11.69 -7.01 19.06
N ILE A 374 11.72 -7.16 20.39
CA ILE A 374 11.30 -8.39 21.09
C ILE A 374 9.88 -8.29 21.62
N GLN A 375 9.45 -7.09 22.01
CA GLN A 375 8.13 -6.82 22.55
C GLN A 375 7.68 -5.40 22.18
N VAL A 376 6.40 -5.26 21.84
CA VAL A 376 5.82 -3.99 21.39
C VAL A 376 4.70 -3.59 22.32
N HIS A 377 4.71 -2.32 22.72
CA HIS A 377 3.60 -1.62 23.39
C HIS A 377 3.11 -0.48 22.50
N ASP A 378 2.04 0.20 22.89
CA ASP A 378 1.40 1.24 22.07
C ASP A 378 2.37 2.36 21.66
N LYS A 379 3.18 2.83 22.61
CA LYS A 379 4.05 4.02 22.45
C LYS A 379 5.54 3.73 22.61
N PHE A 380 5.92 2.48 22.84
CA PHE A 380 7.33 2.10 22.99
C PHE A 380 7.51 0.61 22.69
N ALA A 381 8.75 0.20 22.49
CA ALA A 381 9.09 -1.20 22.28
C ALA A 381 10.34 -1.57 23.08
N ALA A 382 10.37 -2.81 23.57
CA ALA A 382 11.58 -3.42 24.10
C ALA A 382 12.33 -4.09 22.95
N VAL A 383 13.65 -3.87 22.92
CA VAL A 383 14.54 -4.32 21.86
C VAL A 383 15.77 -4.97 22.45
N LYS A 384 16.40 -5.88 21.71
CA LYS A 384 17.71 -6.45 22.08
C LYS A 384 18.76 -6.11 21.01
N PRO A 385 20.04 -5.91 21.38
CA PRO A 385 21.11 -5.82 20.41
C PRO A 385 21.24 -7.10 19.58
N VAL A 386 21.41 -6.94 18.27
CA VAL A 386 21.81 -7.99 17.33
C VAL A 386 23.30 -7.86 17.03
N GLU A 387 23.75 -6.62 16.79
CA GLU A 387 25.14 -6.27 16.53
C GLU A 387 25.42 -4.94 17.25
N THR A 388 26.54 -4.86 17.97
CA THR A 388 26.96 -3.63 18.65
C THR A 388 28.38 -3.31 18.25
N GLU A 389 28.59 -2.14 17.64
CA GLU A 389 29.92 -1.61 17.33
C GLU A 389 30.45 -0.72 18.46
N GLN A 390 29.54 0.00 19.14
CA GLN A 390 29.83 0.96 20.19
C GLN A 390 28.72 0.98 21.25
N ASP A 391 29.03 1.50 22.44
CA ASP A 391 28.07 1.62 23.53
C ASP A 391 26.86 2.50 23.16
N ILE A 392 25.68 1.91 23.30
CA ILE A 392 24.37 2.55 23.14
C ILE A 392 23.95 3.18 24.47
N LYS A 393 23.44 4.41 24.41
CA LYS A 393 23.04 5.23 25.56
C LYS A 393 21.65 5.82 25.34
N VAL A 394 21.02 6.26 26.44
CA VAL A 394 19.76 7.01 26.38
C VAL A 394 19.96 8.29 25.57
N GLY A 395 19.04 8.57 24.65
CA GLY A 395 19.09 9.69 23.71
C GLY A 395 19.78 9.39 22.38
N ASP A 396 20.31 8.17 22.18
CA ASP A 396 20.72 7.73 20.86
C ASP A 396 19.49 7.53 19.96
N LYS A 397 19.66 7.81 18.66
CA LYS A 397 18.59 7.74 17.67
C LYS A 397 18.41 6.32 17.15
N VAL A 398 17.18 6.01 16.77
CA VAL A 398 16.78 4.72 16.21
C VAL A 398 16.00 4.95 14.94
N ILE A 399 16.27 4.16 13.91
CA ILE A 399 15.49 4.15 12.67
C ILE A 399 15.17 2.72 12.25
N ILE A 400 13.94 2.47 11.83
CA ILE A 400 13.54 1.16 11.29
C ILE A 400 14.23 0.91 9.95
N LYS A 401 14.66 -0.34 9.74
CA LYS A 401 15.20 -0.80 8.46
C LYS A 401 14.16 -0.83 7.35
#